data_AF-A0A519V3I4-F1
#
_entry.id   AF-A0A519V3I4-F1
#
_cell.length_a   1.000
_cell.length_b   1.000
_cell.length_c   1.000
_cell.angle_alpha   90.00
_cell.angle_beta   90.00
_cell.angle_gamma   90.00
#
_symmetry.space_group_name_H-M   'P 1'
#
loop_
_entity.id
_entity.type
_entity.pdbx_description
1 polymer ?
#
loop_
_entity_poly.entity_id
_entity_poly.type
_entity_poly.pdbx_seq_one_letter_code
_entity_poly.pdbx_strand_id
1 'polypeptide(L)'
;MQQRQLPLRTPGGARLAYALVGLHWLLALPFQEELLPNLRRLAGRPAPAAPSYEAFVAPGLLAQVARFIYQQTGQRPPAYRVASLGLPPAVAQLNGFYTLDSYQNNYPLPYKHAFRPLIAGELAKSPALAAYFDAWGNRCYLFSAELGRDFRVGKQPGRTVQHWAFGAAAFRHLGGRYVLSAARLARPAESGLRLLGVFDDSAAYWRLYLYEVALPGA
;
A
#
# COMPACT_ATOMS: atom_id res chain seq x y z
N MET A 1 -52.20 24.73 -3.59
CA MET A 1 -50.73 24.73 -3.48
C MET A 1 -50.14 24.72 -4.88
N GLN A 2 -49.75 25.88 -5.40
CA GLN A 2 -49.23 26.06 -6.76
C GLN A 2 -47.75 25.67 -6.78
N GLN A 3 -47.38 24.62 -7.51
CA GLN A 3 -45.98 24.34 -7.82
C GLN A 3 -45.46 25.48 -8.70
N ARG A 4 -44.58 26.33 -8.15
CA ARG A 4 -43.77 27.28 -8.93
C ARG A 4 -42.91 26.47 -9.90
N GLN A 5 -43.31 26.42 -11.16
CA GLN A 5 -42.45 25.91 -12.22
C GLN A 5 -41.27 26.89 -12.38
N LEU A 6 -40.05 26.40 -12.18
CA LEU A 6 -38.83 27.17 -12.41
C LEU A 6 -38.80 27.67 -13.88
N PRO A 7 -38.39 28.92 -14.14
CA PRO A 7 -38.39 29.53 -15.48
C PRO A 7 -37.21 29.04 -16.33
N LEU A 8 -37.01 27.72 -16.41
CA LEU A 8 -35.94 27.10 -17.20
C LEU A 8 -36.29 26.99 -18.70
N ARG A 9 -37.43 27.53 -19.14
CA ARG A 9 -37.94 27.40 -20.53
C ARG A 9 -37.88 28.69 -21.37
N THR A 10 -37.07 29.68 -20.98
CA THR A 10 -36.78 30.82 -21.87
C THR A 10 -35.41 30.65 -22.53
N PRO A 11 -35.21 31.09 -23.79
CA PRO A 11 -33.92 30.99 -24.49
C PRO A 11 -32.77 31.66 -23.72
N GLY A 12 -33.06 32.75 -22.99
CA GLY A 12 -32.08 33.45 -22.14
C GLY A 12 -31.68 32.65 -20.90
N GLY A 13 -32.63 31.98 -20.24
CA GLY A 13 -32.36 31.10 -19.11
C GLY A 13 -31.50 29.90 -19.49
N ALA A 14 -31.74 29.33 -20.67
CA ALA A 14 -30.92 28.23 -21.20
C ALA A 14 -29.47 28.67 -21.48
N ARG A 15 -29.29 29.84 -22.13
CA ARG A 15 -27.94 30.39 -22.40
C ARG A 15 -27.16 30.67 -21.12
N LEU A 16 -27.81 31.26 -20.12
CA LEU A 16 -27.18 31.49 -18.81
C LEU A 16 -26.80 30.17 -18.13
N ALA A 17 -27.68 29.16 -18.17
CA ALA A 17 -27.38 27.84 -17.62
C ALA A 17 -26.15 27.21 -18.29
N TYR A 18 -26.07 27.24 -19.63
CA TYR A 18 -24.89 26.74 -20.35
C TYR A 18 -23.62 27.53 -20.03
N ALA A 19 -23.71 28.86 -19.90
CA ALA A 19 -22.58 29.69 -19.51
C ALA A 19 -22.07 29.34 -18.10
N LEU A 20 -22.97 29.10 -17.15
CA LEU A 20 -22.62 28.68 -15.79
C LEU A 20 -22.02 27.27 -15.75
N VAL A 21 -22.53 26.33 -16.54
CA VAL A 21 -21.93 25.00 -16.70
C VAL A 21 -20.52 25.12 -17.31
N GLY A 22 -20.36 25.91 -18.36
CA GLY A 22 -19.06 26.15 -18.99
C GLY A 22 -18.06 26.77 -18.03
N LEU A 23 -18.48 27.79 -17.26
CA LEU A 23 -17.66 28.41 -16.21
C LEU A 23 -17.29 27.41 -15.11
N HIS A 24 -18.23 26.56 -14.68
CA HIS A 24 -17.96 25.52 -13.70
C HIS A 24 -16.87 24.55 -14.19
N TRP A 25 -16.96 24.06 -15.43
CA TRP A 25 -15.93 23.21 -16.00
C TRP A 25 -14.59 23.92 -16.15
N LEU A 26 -14.58 25.17 -16.62
CA LEU A 26 -13.36 25.95 -16.77
C LEU A 26 -12.64 26.17 -15.43
N LEU A 27 -13.40 26.37 -14.34
CA LEU A 27 -12.87 26.50 -13.00
C LEU A 27 -12.49 25.14 -12.38
N ALA A 28 -13.23 24.06 -12.67
CA ALA A 28 -13.02 22.75 -12.05
C ALA A 28 -11.91 21.93 -12.71
N LEU A 29 -11.73 22.04 -14.04
CA LEU A 29 -10.75 21.26 -14.80
C LEU A 29 -9.31 21.37 -14.28
N PRO A 30 -8.80 22.56 -13.89
CA PRO A 30 -7.46 22.68 -13.30
C PRO A 30 -7.30 21.93 -11.97
N PHE A 31 -8.38 21.68 -11.24
CA PHE A 31 -8.38 20.95 -9.95
C PHE A 31 -8.67 19.45 -10.11
N GLN A 32 -8.87 18.96 -11.34
CA GLN A 32 -9.01 17.52 -11.60
C GLN A 32 -7.65 16.85 -11.53
N GLU A 33 -7.30 16.31 -10.35
CA GLU A 33 -6.02 15.63 -10.11
C GLU A 33 -5.77 14.44 -11.06
N GLU A 34 -6.83 13.87 -11.64
CA GLU A 34 -6.77 12.74 -12.57
C GLU A 34 -6.59 13.14 -14.03
N LEU A 35 -6.91 14.38 -14.41
CA LEU A 35 -6.93 14.79 -15.83
C LEU A 35 -5.51 14.78 -16.42
N LEU A 36 -4.60 15.51 -15.80
CA LEU A 36 -3.23 15.64 -16.30
C LEU A 36 -2.44 14.31 -16.28
N PRO A 37 -2.49 13.47 -15.22
CA PRO A 37 -1.86 12.15 -15.21
C PRO A 37 -2.40 11.22 -16.30
N ASN A 38 -3.71 11.22 -16.55
CA ASN A 38 -4.30 10.38 -17.59
C ASN A 38 -3.97 10.87 -19.00
N LEU A 39 -3.97 12.19 -19.25
CA LEU A 39 -3.49 12.75 -20.52
C LEU A 39 -2.02 12.41 -20.77
N ARG A 40 -1.18 12.53 -19.74
CA ARG A 40 0.23 12.11 -19.78
C ARG A 40 0.38 10.63 -20.11
N ARG A 41 -0.47 9.77 -19.53
CA ARG A 41 -0.50 8.33 -19.83
C ARG A 41 -0.91 8.06 -21.27
N LEU A 42 -1.94 8.73 -21.79
CA LEU A 42 -2.35 8.64 -23.20
C LEU A 42 -1.23 9.08 -24.15
N ALA A 43 -0.45 10.10 -23.76
CA ALA A 43 0.73 10.54 -24.50
C ALA A 43 1.97 9.63 -24.32
N GLY A 44 1.84 8.47 -23.66
CA GLY A 44 2.92 7.52 -23.44
C GLY A 44 3.98 7.97 -22.42
N ARG A 45 3.69 9.01 -21.62
CA ARG A 45 4.61 9.59 -20.62
C ARG A 45 3.99 9.62 -19.22
N PRO A 46 3.63 8.46 -18.64
CA PRO A 46 2.97 8.41 -17.34
C PRO A 46 3.83 9.05 -16.25
N ALA A 47 3.19 9.77 -15.33
CA ALA A 47 3.88 10.37 -14.18
C ALA A 47 4.30 9.26 -13.20
N PRO A 48 5.58 9.18 -12.77
CA PRO A 48 6.05 8.12 -11.89
C PRO A 48 5.32 8.02 -10.55
N ALA A 49 4.84 9.15 -10.01
CA ALA A 49 4.14 9.20 -8.71
C ALA A 49 2.63 8.88 -8.80
N ALA A 50 2.07 8.74 -10.00
CA ALA A 50 0.64 8.53 -10.24
C ALA A 50 0.39 7.22 -11.02
N PRO A 51 0.53 6.05 -10.36
CA PRO A 51 0.26 4.77 -11.00
C PRO A 51 -1.21 4.62 -11.41
N SER A 52 -1.49 3.80 -12.41
CA SER A 52 -2.87 3.37 -12.68
C SER A 52 -3.34 2.44 -11.57
N TYR A 53 -4.66 2.21 -11.49
CA TYR A 53 -5.19 1.18 -10.59
C TYR A 53 -4.51 -0.17 -10.82
N GLU A 54 -4.36 -0.61 -12.07
CA GLU A 54 -3.71 -1.87 -12.42
C GLU A 54 -2.23 -1.89 -12.01
N ALA A 55 -1.48 -0.82 -12.27
CA ALA A 55 -0.07 -0.72 -11.86
C ALA A 55 0.07 -0.70 -10.33
N PHE A 56 -0.89 -0.12 -9.62
CA PHE A 56 -0.91 -0.06 -8.16
C PHE A 56 -1.34 -1.39 -7.53
N VAL A 57 -2.30 -2.11 -8.09
CA VAL A 57 -2.69 -3.46 -7.60
C VAL A 57 -1.65 -4.50 -8.00
N ALA A 58 -1.03 -4.34 -9.18
CA ALA A 58 0.07 -5.15 -9.69
C ALA A 58 -0.21 -6.67 -9.70
N PRO A 59 -1.29 -7.15 -10.35
CA PRO A 59 -1.67 -8.56 -10.32
C PRO A 59 -0.62 -9.49 -10.93
N GLY A 60 0.03 -9.08 -12.02
CA GLY A 60 1.14 -9.82 -12.62
C GLY A 60 2.29 -10.03 -11.63
N LEU A 61 2.71 -8.96 -10.95
CA LEU A 61 3.78 -9.01 -9.95
C LEU A 61 3.44 -9.92 -8.76
N LEU A 62 2.25 -9.78 -8.17
CA LEU A 62 1.86 -10.59 -7.01
C LEU A 62 1.60 -12.05 -7.38
N ALA A 63 1.15 -12.34 -8.60
CA ALA A 63 1.06 -13.70 -9.12
C ALA A 63 2.45 -14.36 -9.25
N GLN A 64 3.50 -13.62 -9.63
CA GLN A 64 4.87 -14.13 -9.63
C GLN A 64 5.31 -14.53 -8.21
N VAL A 65 5.03 -13.70 -7.20
CA VAL A 65 5.32 -14.00 -5.80
C VAL A 65 4.58 -15.25 -5.33
N ALA A 66 3.27 -15.34 -5.58
CA ALA A 66 2.46 -16.48 -5.16
C ALA A 66 2.93 -17.79 -5.82
N ARG A 67 3.24 -17.76 -7.12
CA ARG A 67 3.77 -18.89 -7.87
C ARG A 67 5.14 -19.33 -7.34
N PHE A 68 6.01 -18.38 -7.03
CA PHE A 68 7.32 -18.70 -6.44
C PHE A 68 7.16 -19.42 -5.11
N ILE A 69 6.32 -18.91 -4.20
CA ILE A 69 6.07 -19.58 -2.90
C ILE A 69 5.51 -20.99 -3.13
N TYR A 70 4.54 -21.13 -4.03
CA TYR A 70 3.95 -22.44 -4.34
C TYR A 70 4.99 -23.44 -4.90
N GLN A 71 5.88 -23.00 -5.78
CA GLN A 71 6.94 -23.85 -6.34
C GLN A 71 7.94 -24.32 -5.28
N GLN A 72 8.22 -23.48 -4.27
CA GLN A 72 9.17 -23.80 -3.21
C GLN A 72 8.56 -24.67 -2.10
N THR A 73 7.28 -24.49 -1.79
CA THR A 73 6.67 -25.10 -0.58
C THR A 73 5.43 -25.94 -0.84
N GLY A 74 4.87 -25.92 -2.05
CA GLY A 74 3.57 -26.52 -2.37
C GLY A 74 2.37 -25.79 -1.74
N GLN A 75 2.57 -24.66 -1.06
CA GLN A 75 1.53 -23.97 -0.30
C GLN A 75 0.86 -22.88 -1.13
N ARG A 76 -0.46 -22.76 -0.99
CA ARG A 76 -1.27 -21.67 -1.54
C ARG A 76 -1.49 -20.57 -0.50
N PRO A 77 -1.84 -19.33 -0.89
CA PRO A 77 -1.98 -18.20 0.03
C PRO A 77 -2.79 -18.43 1.32
N PRO A 78 -3.90 -19.20 1.33
CA PRO A 78 -4.62 -19.47 2.57
C PRO A 78 -3.81 -20.20 3.66
N ALA A 79 -2.75 -20.92 3.28
CA ALA A 79 -1.93 -21.73 4.18
C ALA A 79 -0.81 -20.95 4.90
N TYR A 80 -0.59 -19.68 4.54
CA TYR A 80 0.42 -18.83 5.18
C TYR A 80 -0.11 -17.42 5.42
N ARG A 81 0.61 -16.62 6.22
CA ARG A 81 0.30 -15.20 6.41
C ARG A 81 1.47 -14.33 6.02
N VAL A 82 1.14 -13.19 5.45
CA VAL A 82 2.10 -12.19 5.00
C VAL A 82 1.92 -10.86 5.72
N ALA A 83 2.94 -10.00 5.69
CA ALA A 83 2.81 -8.59 6.03
C ALA A 83 3.63 -7.72 5.08
N SER A 84 3.28 -6.44 4.99
CA SER A 84 3.70 -5.50 3.94
C SER A 84 4.52 -4.34 4.52
N LEU A 85 5.74 -4.14 4.02
CA LEU A 85 6.59 -2.98 4.36
C LEU A 85 6.73 -2.01 3.18
N GLY A 86 6.39 -0.74 3.37
CA GLY A 86 6.52 0.30 2.33
C GLY A 86 5.45 0.25 1.24
N LEU A 87 4.44 -0.61 1.39
CA LEU A 87 3.25 -0.69 0.54
C LEU A 87 1.99 -0.94 1.38
N PRO A 88 0.79 -0.56 0.89
CA PRO A 88 -0.44 -0.81 1.62
C PRO A 88 -0.80 -2.32 1.57
N PRO A 89 -1.23 -2.95 2.67
CA PRO A 89 -1.59 -4.36 2.71
C PRO A 89 -2.71 -4.72 1.72
N ALA A 90 -3.55 -3.75 1.38
CA ALA A 90 -4.61 -3.90 0.37
C ALA A 90 -4.05 -4.39 -0.97
N VAL A 91 -2.81 -4.03 -1.35
CA VAL A 91 -2.17 -4.52 -2.58
C VAL A 91 -2.03 -6.05 -2.52
N ALA A 92 -1.58 -6.60 -1.40
CA ALA A 92 -1.49 -8.05 -1.23
C ALA A 92 -2.89 -8.71 -1.13
N GLN A 93 -3.80 -8.10 -0.37
CA GLN A 93 -5.16 -8.61 -0.16
C GLN A 93 -5.97 -8.70 -1.46
N LEU A 94 -5.92 -7.67 -2.31
CA LEU A 94 -6.58 -7.64 -3.62
C LEU A 94 -6.05 -8.72 -4.58
N ASN A 95 -4.86 -9.26 -4.30
CA ASN A 95 -4.24 -10.35 -5.04
C ASN A 95 -4.35 -11.72 -4.32
N GLY A 96 -5.26 -11.84 -3.35
CA GLY A 96 -5.58 -13.12 -2.71
C GLY A 96 -4.62 -13.56 -1.60
N PHE A 97 -3.72 -12.68 -1.14
CA PHE A 97 -2.88 -12.96 0.03
C PHE A 97 -3.63 -12.68 1.33
N TYR A 98 -3.29 -13.45 2.37
CA TYR A 98 -3.84 -13.30 3.71
C TYR A 98 -2.83 -12.55 4.58
N THR A 99 -3.19 -11.34 4.99
CA THR A 99 -2.27 -10.41 5.65
C THR A 99 -2.50 -10.33 7.16
N LEU A 100 -1.43 -10.13 7.93
CA LEU A 100 -1.53 -9.77 9.35
C LEU A 100 -1.67 -8.25 9.53
N ASP A 101 -1.18 -7.47 8.59
CA ASP A 101 -1.36 -6.03 8.56
C ASP A 101 -2.58 -5.63 7.74
N SER A 102 -3.17 -4.49 8.08
CA SER A 102 -4.36 -4.00 7.40
C SER A 102 -4.66 -2.54 7.69
N TYR A 103 -5.45 -1.92 6.80
CA TYR A 103 -6.07 -0.62 7.02
C TYR A 103 -7.57 -0.84 7.12
N GLN A 104 -8.10 -0.88 8.34
CA GLN A 104 -9.51 -1.15 8.59
C GLN A 104 -10.07 -0.11 9.56
N ASN A 105 -11.33 0.26 9.37
CA ASN A 105 -12.01 1.21 10.24
C ASN A 105 -12.25 0.65 11.64
N ASN A 106 -12.38 -0.67 11.76
CA ASN A 106 -12.58 -1.34 13.05
C ASN A 106 -11.92 -2.73 13.05
N TYR A 107 -11.25 -3.06 14.15
CA TYR A 107 -10.73 -4.39 14.46
C TYR A 107 -10.50 -4.47 15.99
N PRO A 108 -10.40 -5.68 16.58
CA PRO A 108 -10.26 -5.81 18.03
C PRO A 108 -9.01 -5.10 18.57
N LEU A 109 -9.18 -4.23 19.57
CA LEU A 109 -8.07 -3.60 20.28
C LEU A 109 -7.00 -4.61 20.78
N PRO A 110 -7.37 -5.80 21.30
CA PRO A 110 -6.38 -6.82 21.65
C PRO A 110 -5.44 -7.19 20.50
N TYR A 111 -5.92 -7.17 19.25
CA TYR A 111 -5.09 -7.44 18.09
C TYR A 111 -4.06 -6.32 17.86
N LYS A 112 -4.43 -5.06 18.07
CA LYS A 112 -3.48 -3.92 18.01
C LYS A 112 -2.32 -4.11 18.98
N HIS A 113 -2.64 -4.51 20.22
CA HIS A 113 -1.63 -4.80 21.24
C HIS A 113 -0.77 -6.00 20.89
N ALA A 114 -1.35 -7.06 20.31
CA ALA A 114 -0.61 -8.24 19.86
C ALA A 114 0.29 -7.94 18.64
N PHE A 115 -0.10 -7.00 17.78
CA PHE A 115 0.69 -6.57 16.62
C PHE A 115 1.83 -5.62 16.98
N ARG A 116 1.65 -4.74 17.98
CA ARG A 116 2.65 -3.72 18.36
C ARG A 116 4.08 -4.27 18.58
N PRO A 117 4.29 -5.45 19.20
CA PRO A 117 5.62 -6.06 19.33
C PRO A 117 6.35 -6.29 18.01
N LEU A 118 5.65 -6.48 16.87
CA LEU A 118 6.28 -6.66 15.56
C LEU A 118 7.06 -5.42 15.12
N ILE A 119 6.59 -4.24 15.53
CA ILE A 119 7.12 -2.93 15.12
C ILE A 119 7.75 -2.15 16.26
N ALA A 120 7.76 -2.69 17.49
CA ALA A 120 8.20 -2.00 18.69
C ALA A 120 9.63 -1.43 18.57
N GLY A 121 10.54 -2.16 17.91
CA GLY A 121 11.90 -1.68 17.64
C GLY A 121 11.95 -0.45 16.74
N GLU A 122 11.06 -0.36 15.75
CA GLU A 122 10.95 0.81 14.88
C GLU A 122 10.23 1.98 15.56
N LEU A 123 9.25 1.70 16.42
CA LEU A 123 8.59 2.72 17.24
C LEU A 123 9.57 3.34 18.26
N ALA A 124 10.48 2.55 18.82
CA ALA A 124 11.50 3.04 19.75
C ALA A 124 12.50 4.01 19.07
N LYS A 125 12.74 3.85 17.77
CA LYS A 125 13.59 4.75 16.97
C LYS A 125 12.90 6.07 16.62
N SER A 126 11.57 6.13 16.67
CA SER A 126 10.81 7.30 16.21
C SER A 126 9.58 7.56 17.09
N PRO A 127 9.67 8.53 18.04
CA PRO A 127 8.54 8.94 18.87
C PRO A 127 7.31 9.36 18.05
N ALA A 128 7.53 9.95 16.87
CA ALA A 128 6.45 10.33 15.95
C ALA A 128 5.70 9.11 15.40
N LEU A 129 6.40 8.03 15.07
CA LEU A 129 5.75 6.77 14.65
C LEU A 129 5.05 6.08 15.81
N ALA A 130 5.65 6.09 17.01
CA ALA A 130 5.04 5.53 18.21
C ALA A 130 3.71 6.23 18.52
N ALA A 131 3.72 7.56 18.59
CA ALA A 131 2.51 8.36 18.82
C ALA A 131 1.47 8.12 17.70
N TYR A 132 1.91 8.07 16.45
CA TYR A 132 1.01 7.80 15.33
C TYR A 132 0.36 6.42 15.44
N PHE A 133 1.12 5.36 15.65
CA PHE A 133 0.56 4.02 15.77
C PHE A 133 -0.35 3.90 16.99
N ASP A 134 0.07 4.41 18.15
CA ASP A 134 -0.68 4.25 19.39
C ASP A 134 -1.99 5.05 19.37
N ALA A 135 -1.98 6.28 18.82
CA ALA A 135 -3.16 7.15 18.75
C ALA A 135 -4.05 6.93 17.51
N TRP A 136 -3.52 6.41 16.39
CA TRP A 136 -4.30 6.15 15.18
C TRP A 136 -4.83 4.72 15.17
N GLY A 137 -6.15 4.56 15.25
CA GLY A 137 -6.79 3.24 15.35
C GLY A 137 -6.65 2.39 14.09
N ASN A 138 -6.77 2.99 12.89
CA ASN A 138 -7.19 2.22 11.72
C ASN A 138 -6.07 1.46 11.01
N ARG A 139 -4.79 1.85 11.18
CA ARG A 139 -3.65 1.26 10.45
C ARG A 139 -2.82 0.38 11.36
N CYS A 140 -2.93 -0.92 11.14
CA CYS A 140 -2.04 -1.91 11.73
C CYS A 140 -1.02 -2.31 10.65
N TYR A 141 0.05 -1.54 10.47
CA TYR A 141 1.03 -1.66 9.37
C TYR A 141 2.42 -2.00 9.90
N LEU A 142 3.27 -2.59 9.08
CA LEU A 142 4.70 -2.57 9.34
C LEU A 142 5.27 -1.17 9.12
N PHE A 143 6.19 -0.77 10.00
CA PHE A 143 6.87 0.52 9.92
C PHE A 143 8.36 0.32 9.73
N SER A 144 9.00 1.34 9.16
CA SER A 144 10.43 1.58 9.31
C SER A 144 10.63 3.05 9.66
N ALA A 145 11.46 3.37 10.65
CA ALA A 145 11.82 4.73 11.01
C ALA A 145 12.48 5.47 9.82
N GLU A 146 13.19 4.75 8.95
CA GLU A 146 13.83 5.30 7.74
C GLU A 146 12.83 5.63 6.62
N LEU A 147 11.67 4.96 6.60
CA LEU A 147 10.58 5.24 5.66
C LEU A 147 9.52 6.18 6.26
N GLY A 148 9.47 6.29 7.59
CA GLY A 148 8.43 7.05 8.29
C GLY A 148 7.04 6.50 7.99
N ARG A 149 6.17 7.37 7.48
CA ARG A 149 4.78 7.05 7.08
C ARG A 149 4.63 6.90 5.57
N ASP A 150 5.74 6.71 4.85
CA ASP A 150 5.68 6.41 3.42
C ASP A 150 5.30 4.95 3.20
N PHE A 151 4.03 4.74 2.87
CA PHE A 151 3.47 3.44 2.51
C PHE A 151 3.30 3.29 0.99
N ARG A 152 3.94 4.15 0.19
CA ARG A 152 3.87 4.12 -1.28
C ARG A 152 5.27 4.20 -1.86
N VAL A 153 6.15 3.33 -1.39
CA VAL A 153 7.53 3.23 -1.89
C VAL A 153 7.52 2.62 -3.28
N GLY A 154 7.59 3.46 -4.31
CA GLY A 154 7.67 3.01 -5.70
C GLY A 154 9.03 2.37 -6.04
N LYS A 155 9.09 1.63 -7.15
CA LYS A 155 10.33 0.99 -7.61
C LYS A 155 11.45 1.95 -8.03
N GLN A 156 11.14 3.23 -8.26
CA GLN A 156 12.09 4.26 -8.65
C GLN A 156 11.83 5.58 -7.88
N PRO A 157 12.86 6.18 -7.25
CA PRO A 157 14.18 5.59 -6.99
C PRO A 157 14.06 4.39 -6.02
N GLY A 158 14.87 3.35 -6.22
CA GLY A 158 14.90 2.23 -5.28
C GLY A 158 15.29 2.69 -3.87
N ARG A 159 14.59 2.19 -2.85
CA ARG A 159 14.85 2.50 -1.44
C ARG A 159 15.43 1.29 -0.73
N THR A 160 16.42 1.53 0.13
CA THR A 160 17.02 0.52 1.00
C THR A 160 16.90 0.97 2.45
N VAL A 161 16.31 0.13 3.30
CA VAL A 161 16.28 0.30 4.75
C VAL A 161 17.54 -0.33 5.34
N GLN A 162 18.33 0.46 6.04
CA GLN A 162 19.65 0.07 6.55
C GLN A 162 19.53 -0.79 7.81
N HIS A 163 18.69 -0.37 8.75
CA HIS A 163 18.55 -0.96 10.07
C HIS A 163 17.07 -1.15 10.38
N TRP A 164 16.55 -2.35 10.13
CA TRP A 164 15.16 -2.67 10.43
C TRP A 164 15.05 -3.55 11.70
N ALA A 165 14.52 -2.98 12.78
CA ALA A 165 14.32 -3.61 14.07
C ALA A 165 12.92 -4.22 14.14
N PHE A 166 12.75 -5.31 13.39
CA PHE A 166 11.50 -6.05 13.27
C PHE A 166 11.41 -7.19 14.29
N GLY A 167 10.26 -7.32 14.95
CA GLY A 167 9.98 -8.37 15.92
C GLY A 167 9.60 -9.70 15.26
N ALA A 168 10.55 -10.40 14.62
CA ALA A 168 10.29 -11.66 13.91
C ALA A 168 9.65 -12.76 14.77
N ALA A 169 10.05 -12.88 16.04
CA ALA A 169 9.46 -13.85 16.97
C ALA A 169 7.97 -13.56 17.21
N ALA A 170 7.60 -12.30 17.42
CA ALA A 170 6.21 -11.89 17.60
C ALA A 170 5.40 -12.03 16.30
N PHE A 171 6.01 -11.70 15.15
CA PHE A 171 5.40 -11.92 13.84
C PHE A 171 5.05 -13.39 13.62
N ARG A 172 5.98 -14.30 13.93
CA ARG A 172 5.74 -15.74 13.85
C ARG A 172 4.67 -16.21 14.84
N HIS A 173 4.65 -15.66 16.06
CA HIS A 173 3.62 -15.99 17.05
C HIS A 173 2.20 -15.65 16.55
N LEU A 174 2.05 -14.59 15.75
CA LEU A 174 0.79 -14.25 15.06
C LEU A 174 0.52 -15.09 13.80
N GLY A 175 1.34 -16.10 13.50
CA GLY A 175 1.22 -16.93 12.29
C GLY A 175 1.88 -16.35 11.04
N GLY A 176 2.63 -15.25 11.18
CA GLY A 176 3.36 -14.60 10.10
C GLY A 176 4.50 -15.46 9.57
N ARG A 177 4.62 -15.55 8.25
CA ARG A 177 5.67 -16.32 7.59
C ARG A 177 6.50 -15.48 6.62
N TYR A 178 5.84 -14.65 5.81
CA TYR A 178 6.51 -13.88 4.77
C TYR A 178 6.31 -12.37 4.93
N VAL A 179 7.34 -11.59 4.62
CA VAL A 179 7.24 -10.14 4.50
C VAL A 179 7.37 -9.77 3.02
N LEU A 180 6.36 -9.08 2.51
CA LEU A 180 6.38 -8.41 1.21
C LEU A 180 6.90 -6.99 1.43
N SER A 181 8.07 -6.66 0.91
CA SER A 181 8.64 -5.32 1.09
C SER A 181 8.80 -4.60 -0.24
N ALA A 182 8.38 -3.34 -0.30
CA ALA A 182 8.64 -2.46 -1.44
C ALA A 182 10.03 -1.77 -1.34
N ALA A 183 10.68 -1.85 -0.17
CA ALA A 183 12.05 -1.40 0.04
C ALA A 183 12.98 -2.60 0.29
N ARG A 184 14.22 -2.54 -0.20
CA ARG A 184 15.23 -3.55 0.11
C ARG A 184 15.67 -3.41 1.56
N LEU A 185 15.81 -4.53 2.27
CA LEU A 185 16.50 -4.56 3.56
C LEU A 185 18.01 -4.76 3.31
N ALA A 186 18.84 -3.90 3.87
CA ALA A 186 20.30 -4.06 3.77
C ALA A 186 20.77 -5.31 4.52
N ARG A 187 20.18 -5.57 5.70
CA ARG A 187 20.59 -6.63 6.64
C ARG A 187 19.38 -7.40 7.17
N PRO A 188 18.68 -8.18 6.32
CA PRO A 188 17.48 -8.90 6.74
C PRO A 188 17.75 -9.91 7.87
N ALA A 189 18.96 -10.49 7.93
CA ALA A 189 19.32 -11.47 8.96
C ALA A 189 19.30 -10.89 10.39
N GLU A 190 19.68 -9.62 10.56
CA GLU A 190 19.58 -8.93 11.87
C GLU A 190 18.14 -8.80 12.35
N SER A 191 17.19 -8.78 11.41
CA SER A 191 15.75 -8.75 11.66
C SER A 191 15.13 -10.14 11.79
N GLY A 192 15.92 -11.22 11.80
CA GLY A 192 15.42 -12.60 11.80
C GLY A 192 14.77 -13.03 10.48
N LEU A 193 15.19 -12.43 9.36
CA LEU A 193 14.61 -12.65 8.04
C LEU A 193 15.66 -13.14 7.04
N ARG A 194 15.19 -13.93 6.07
CA ARG A 194 15.97 -14.41 4.92
C ARG A 194 15.32 -13.93 3.64
N LEU A 195 16.12 -13.34 2.73
CA LEU A 195 15.63 -12.97 1.40
C LEU A 195 15.40 -14.24 0.57
N LEU A 196 14.20 -14.37 0.00
CA LEU A 196 13.85 -15.49 -0.89
C LEU A 196 13.94 -15.11 -2.37
N GLY A 197 13.55 -13.89 -2.72
CA GLY A 197 13.50 -13.46 -4.10
C GLY A 197 13.19 -11.98 -4.26
N VAL A 198 13.51 -11.45 -5.45
CA VAL A 198 13.18 -10.10 -5.87
C VAL A 198 12.33 -10.21 -7.12
N PHE A 199 11.20 -9.50 -7.13
CA PHE A 199 10.20 -9.54 -8.18
C PHE A 199 10.03 -8.16 -8.76
N ASP A 200 9.99 -8.09 -10.08
CA ASP A 200 9.79 -6.87 -10.85
C ASP A 200 8.84 -7.15 -12.00
N ASP A 201 8.04 -6.14 -12.35
CA ASP A 201 7.13 -6.16 -13.48
C ASP A 201 7.12 -4.74 -14.05
N SER A 202 7.33 -4.61 -15.36
CA SER A 202 7.39 -3.32 -16.04
C SER A 202 6.07 -2.55 -15.89
N ALA A 203 4.93 -3.26 -15.85
CA ALA A 203 3.60 -2.69 -15.68
C ALA A 203 3.27 -2.33 -14.23
N ALA A 204 4.01 -2.83 -13.24
CA ALA A 204 3.75 -2.57 -11.83
C ALA A 204 4.42 -1.29 -11.32
N TYR A 205 3.79 -0.64 -10.34
CA TYR A 205 4.38 0.48 -9.60
C TYR A 205 5.49 0.02 -8.63
N TRP A 206 5.35 -1.21 -8.12
CA TRP A 206 6.21 -1.78 -7.09
C TRP A 206 7.35 -2.62 -7.66
N ARG A 207 8.43 -2.71 -6.90
CA ARG A 207 9.39 -3.81 -6.94
C ARG A 207 9.30 -4.48 -5.59
N LEU A 208 9.11 -5.80 -5.56
CA LEU A 208 8.89 -6.52 -4.31
C LEU A 208 10.10 -7.37 -3.93
N TYR A 209 10.48 -7.27 -2.66
CA TYR A 209 11.44 -8.15 -2.01
C TYR A 209 10.66 -9.08 -1.10
N LEU A 210 10.73 -10.39 -1.36
CA LEU A 210 10.09 -11.41 -0.54
C LEU A 210 11.09 -11.88 0.51
N TYR A 211 10.72 -11.73 1.78
CA TYR A 211 11.47 -12.26 2.91
C TYR A 211 10.67 -13.34 3.63
N GLU A 212 11.36 -14.32 4.20
CA GLU A 212 10.79 -15.34 5.09
C GLU A 212 11.42 -15.23 6.48
N VAL A 213 10.64 -15.51 7.52
CA VAL A 213 11.15 -15.63 8.88
C VAL A 213 12.12 -16.81 8.97
N ALA A 214 13.36 -16.53 9.39
CA ALA A 214 14.34 -17.58 9.65
C ALA A 214 13.90 -18.38 10.89
N LEU A 215 13.93 -19.71 10.79
CA LEU A 215 13.72 -20.58 11.95
C LEU A 215 14.92 -20.41 12.91
N PRO A 216 14.69 -20.27 14.23
CA PRO A 216 15.79 -20.38 15.18
C PRO A 216 16.33 -21.82 15.12
N GLY A 217 17.57 -21.98 14.64
CA GLY A 217 18.33 -23.24 14.71
C GLY A 217 18.31 -24.12 13.45
N ALA A 218 18.63 -23.56 12.28
CA ALA A 218 19.12 -24.34 11.14
C ALA A 218 20.54 -23.87 10.77
#